data_AF-A0AAV2H8Y2-F1
#
_entry.id   AF-A0AAV2H8Y2-F1
#
_cell.length_a   1.000
_cell.length_b   1.000
_cell.length_c   1.000
_cell.angle_alpha   90.00
_cell.angle_beta   90.00
_cell.angle_gamma   90.00
#
_symmetry.space_group_name_H-M   'P 1'
#
loop_
_entity.id
_entity.type
_entity.pdbx_description
1 polymer ?
#
loop_
_entity_poly.entity_id
_entity_poly.type
_entity_poly.pdbx_seq_one_letter_code
_entity_poly.pdbx_strand_id
1 'polypeptide(L)'
;MSSYDAMVRSFKNKFKDEWKVIKKDAARKTEHPIIALDSSASYSWDNNYWELVTENTGCTEPAYLTSDLLAKVNPKAKIMMLMREPVSRAFSDYLYFQWVISKEPSLEQFHNWTVNFITKFESCRRHNSLRYCTYVDVRFREGVF
;
A
#
# COMPACT_ATOMS: atom_id res chain seq x y z
N MET A 1 6.33 -23.28 -13.05
CA MET A 1 6.62 -22.61 -11.77
C MET A 1 6.17 -21.16 -11.93
N SER A 2 5.25 -20.65 -11.10
CA SER A 2 4.64 -19.33 -11.35
C SER A 2 5.66 -18.19 -11.18
N SER A 3 5.50 -17.08 -11.91
CA SER A 3 6.34 -15.87 -11.77
C SER A 3 6.36 -15.38 -10.31
N TYR A 4 5.21 -15.44 -9.65
CA TYR A 4 5.06 -15.09 -8.24
C TYR A 4 5.92 -15.94 -7.29
N ASP A 5 6.00 -17.26 -7.52
CA ASP A 5 6.90 -18.11 -6.73
C ASP A 5 8.38 -17.79 -6.98
N ALA A 6 8.72 -17.26 -8.16
CA ALA A 6 10.08 -16.80 -8.47
C ALA A 6 10.41 -15.50 -7.72
N MET A 7 9.49 -14.53 -7.66
CA MET A 7 9.63 -13.31 -6.85
C MET A 7 9.83 -13.63 -5.36
N VAL A 8 8.98 -14.49 -4.78
CA VAL A 8 9.09 -14.88 -3.36
C VAL A 8 10.42 -15.59 -3.09
N ARG A 9 10.91 -16.41 -4.02
CA ARG A 9 12.25 -17.02 -3.90
C ARG A 9 13.37 -15.99 -3.99
N SER A 10 13.27 -15.04 -4.90
CA SER A 10 14.24 -13.95 -5.05
C SER A 10 14.35 -13.15 -3.75
N PHE A 11 13.20 -12.77 -3.17
CA PHE A 11 13.16 -12.08 -1.87
C PHE A 11 13.78 -12.91 -0.75
N LYS A 12 13.41 -14.19 -0.61
CA LYS A 12 13.99 -15.11 0.39
C LYS A 12 15.50 -15.31 0.21
N ASN A 13 15.99 -15.30 -1.03
CA ASN A 13 17.41 -15.41 -1.33
C ASN A 13 18.15 -14.12 -1.01
N LYS A 14 17.55 -12.96 -1.28
CA LYS A 14 18.11 -11.64 -0.98
C LYS A 14 18.32 -11.43 0.52
N PHE A 15 17.37 -11.90 1.34
CA PHE A 15 17.42 -11.78 2.80
C PHE A 15 17.82 -13.09 3.50
N LYS A 16 18.58 -13.95 2.82
CA LYS A 16 18.81 -15.33 3.27
C LYS A 16 19.60 -15.40 4.58
N ASP A 17 20.51 -14.46 4.80
CA ASP A 17 21.37 -14.45 5.99
C ASP A 17 20.66 -13.80 7.19
N GLU A 18 19.91 -12.73 6.96
CA GLU A 18 19.00 -12.12 7.93
C GLU A 18 17.94 -13.14 8.38
N TRP A 19 17.43 -13.94 7.45
CA TRP A 19 16.48 -15.01 7.75
C TRP A 19 17.06 -16.11 8.63
N LYS A 20 18.37 -16.40 8.54
CA LYS A 20 19.04 -17.35 9.45
C LYS A 20 19.13 -16.80 10.87
N VAL A 21 19.42 -15.51 11.02
CA VAL A 21 19.46 -14.84 12.32
C VAL A 21 18.07 -14.86 12.96
N ILE A 22 17.04 -14.42 12.22
CA ILE A 22 15.64 -14.43 12.69
C ILE A 22 15.20 -15.84 13.10
N LYS A 23 15.54 -16.88 12.33
CA LYS A 23 15.22 -18.27 12.68
C LYS A 23 15.92 -18.75 13.94
N LYS A 24 17.20 -18.37 14.13
CA LYS A 24 17.99 -18.74 15.30
C LYS A 24 17.42 -18.07 16.55
N ASP A 25 17.00 -16.81 16.44
CA ASP A 25 16.38 -16.07 17.52
C ASP A 25 14.96 -16.57 17.82
N ALA A 26 14.16 -16.89 16.80
CA ALA A 26 12.84 -17.51 16.97
C ALA A 26 12.88 -18.93 17.58
N ALA A 27 14.02 -19.62 17.48
CA ALA A 27 14.22 -20.95 18.06
C ALA A 27 14.64 -20.91 19.55
N ARG A 28 15.00 -19.73 20.09
CA ARG A 28 15.26 -19.56 21.52
C ARG A 28 13.93 -19.61 22.30
N LYS A 29 13.64 -20.79 22.85
CA LYS A 29 12.40 -21.12 23.59
C LYS A 29 12.17 -20.36 24.90
N THR A 30 13.06 -19.45 25.31
CA THR A 30 12.99 -18.78 26.63
C THR A 30 12.41 -17.37 26.60
N GLU A 31 12.06 -16.85 25.44
CA GLU A 31 11.47 -15.50 25.32
C GLU A 31 10.16 -15.55 24.53
N HIS A 32 9.27 -14.61 24.85
CA HIS A 32 8.03 -14.38 24.11
C HIS A 32 8.31 -14.48 22.60
N PRO A 33 7.46 -15.16 21.80
CA PRO A 33 7.66 -15.23 20.35
C PRO A 33 7.90 -13.82 19.85
N ILE A 34 9.07 -13.56 19.25
CA ILE A 34 9.51 -12.21 18.86
C ILE A 34 8.36 -11.52 18.14
N ILE A 35 7.72 -10.56 18.80
CA ILE A 35 6.68 -9.74 18.21
C ILE A 35 7.43 -8.65 17.44
N ALA A 36 7.84 -8.98 16.22
CA ALA A 36 8.28 -7.97 15.27
C ALA A 36 7.04 -7.18 14.85
N LEU A 37 6.88 -5.97 15.40
CA LEU A 37 5.84 -5.04 15.01
C LEU A 37 6.40 -4.12 13.93
N ASP A 38 5.71 -4.08 12.79
CA ASP A 38 5.89 -3.05 11.79
C ASP A 38 4.58 -2.28 11.65
N SER A 39 4.63 -0.97 11.91
CA SER A 39 3.47 -0.07 11.86
C SER A 39 3.50 0.85 10.64
N SER A 40 4.26 0.49 9.60
CA SER A 40 4.38 1.30 8.40
C SER A 40 3.04 1.37 7.66
N ALA A 41 2.56 2.59 7.46
CA ALA A 41 1.33 2.87 6.70
C ALA A 41 1.41 2.35 5.25
N SER A 42 2.63 2.26 4.69
CA SER A 42 2.88 1.86 3.31
C SER A 42 2.40 0.44 2.97
N TYR A 43 2.36 -0.48 3.95
CA TYR A 43 1.83 -1.84 3.71
C TYR A 43 0.34 -1.85 3.32
N SER A 44 -0.44 -0.90 3.83
CA SER A 44 -1.87 -0.80 3.54
C SER A 44 -2.21 0.24 2.48
N TRP A 45 -1.52 1.38 2.45
CA TRP A 45 -1.93 2.55 1.66
C TRP A 45 -1.16 2.73 0.34
N ASP A 46 0.11 2.33 0.27
CA ASP A 46 1.00 2.64 -0.87
C ASP A 46 0.96 1.55 -1.94
N ASN A 47 -0.24 1.22 -2.41
CA ASN A 47 -0.47 0.23 -3.48
C ASN A 47 -0.69 0.88 -4.85
N ASN A 48 -0.31 2.15 -5.01
CA ASN A 48 -0.50 2.95 -6.22
C ASN A 48 0.50 2.66 -7.35
N TYR A 49 1.62 1.99 -7.04
CA TYR A 49 2.64 1.59 -8.03
C TYR A 49 2.57 0.10 -8.39
N TRP A 50 1.39 -0.51 -8.26
CA TRP A 50 1.19 -1.93 -8.51
C TRP A 50 1.60 -2.35 -9.94
N GLU A 51 1.51 -1.44 -10.92
CA GLU A 51 1.92 -1.68 -12.32
C GLU A 51 3.43 -1.89 -12.48
N LEU A 52 4.25 -1.42 -11.53
CA LEU A 52 5.70 -1.64 -11.54
C LEU A 52 6.08 -3.06 -11.11
N VAL A 53 5.14 -3.82 -10.57
CA VAL A 53 5.35 -5.23 -10.24
C VAL A 53 5.29 -6.03 -11.53
N THR A 54 6.38 -6.73 -11.87
CA THR A 54 6.49 -7.52 -13.12
C THR A 54 5.30 -8.46 -13.32
N GLU A 55 4.84 -9.11 -12.25
CA GLU A 55 3.71 -10.03 -12.23
C GLU A 55 2.35 -9.38 -12.56
N ASN A 56 2.26 -8.05 -12.48
CA ASN A 56 1.07 -7.28 -12.83
C ASN A 56 1.14 -6.69 -14.26
N THR A 57 2.22 -6.96 -15.00
CA THR A 57 2.41 -6.40 -16.35
C THR A 57 1.29 -6.85 -17.28
N GLY A 58 0.62 -5.88 -17.92
CA GLY A 58 -0.48 -6.14 -18.85
C GLY A 58 -1.82 -6.45 -18.16
N CYS A 59 -1.88 -6.43 -16.83
CA CYS A 59 -3.15 -6.52 -16.11
C CYS A 59 -3.88 -5.18 -16.12
N THR A 60 -5.21 -5.20 -16.17
CA THR A 60 -6.05 -4.00 -16.04
C THR A 60 -6.27 -3.60 -14.59
N GLU A 61 -6.05 -4.53 -13.66
CA GLU A 61 -6.15 -4.37 -12.22
C GLU A 61 -5.00 -5.14 -11.55
N PRO A 62 -4.58 -4.79 -10.32
CA PRO A 62 -3.50 -5.51 -9.65
C PRO A 62 -3.86 -6.98 -9.41
N ALA A 63 -3.09 -7.88 -10.00
CA ALA A 63 -3.16 -9.32 -9.73
C ALA A 63 -2.53 -9.66 -8.38
N TYR A 64 -1.47 -8.95 -8.00
CA TYR A 64 -0.76 -9.09 -6.74
C TYR A 64 -0.51 -7.72 -6.09
N LEU A 65 -0.68 -7.67 -4.79
CA LEU A 65 -0.42 -6.52 -3.92
C LEU A 65 0.56 -6.89 -2.82
N THR A 66 1.03 -5.87 -2.10
CA THR A 66 1.92 -6.07 -0.94
C THR A 66 1.29 -6.99 0.12
N SER A 67 -0.03 -6.93 0.30
CA SER A 67 -0.77 -7.83 1.20
C SER A 67 -0.65 -9.30 0.81
N ASP A 68 -0.65 -9.62 -0.48
CA ASP A 68 -0.51 -10.99 -0.97
C ASP A 68 0.89 -11.54 -0.66
N LEU A 69 1.90 -10.67 -0.80
CA LEU A 69 3.28 -10.99 -0.45
C LEU A 69 3.42 -11.27 1.05
N LEU A 70 2.83 -10.43 1.91
CA LEU A 70 2.85 -10.61 3.36
C LEU A 70 2.22 -11.96 3.76
N ALA A 71 1.05 -12.26 3.21
CA ALA A 71 0.35 -13.52 3.49
C ALA A 71 1.18 -14.75 3.07
N LYS A 72 1.96 -14.65 1.99
CA LYS A 72 2.80 -15.75 1.50
C LYS A 72 4.12 -15.89 2.26
N VAL A 73 4.76 -14.78 2.60
CA VAL A 73 6.07 -14.75 3.26
C VAL A 73 5.94 -15.19 4.72
N ASN A 74 4.92 -14.68 5.43
CA ASN A 74 4.64 -15.05 6.80
C ASN A 74 3.14 -15.35 6.99
N PRO A 75 2.69 -16.58 6.69
CA PRO A 75 1.29 -16.97 6.86
C PRO A 75 0.78 -16.90 8.30
N LYS A 76 1.68 -16.79 9.28
CA LYS A 76 1.34 -16.66 10.71
C LYS A 76 1.27 -15.20 11.17
N ALA A 77 1.59 -14.24 10.31
CA ALA A 77 1.51 -12.82 10.64
C ALA A 77 0.08 -12.44 11.05
N LYS A 78 -0.02 -11.56 12.04
CA LYS A 78 -1.29 -10.95 12.47
C LYS A 78 -1.25 -9.49 12.05
N ILE A 79 -2.27 -9.08 11.29
CA ILE A 79 -2.39 -7.72 10.78
C ILE A 79 -3.45 -7.00 11.59
N MET A 80 -3.08 -5.85 12.16
CA MET A 80 -4.00 -4.93 12.81
C MET A 80 -4.07 -3.65 11.97
N MET A 81 -5.26 -3.26 11.55
CA MET A 81 -5.47 -2.03 10.80
C MET A 81 -6.18 -1.01 11.69
N LEU A 82 -5.59 0.18 11.83
CA LEU A 82 -6.16 1.30 12.53
C LEU A 82 -6.78 2.26 11.51
N MET A 83 -8.12 2.29 11.48
CA MET A 83 -8.88 3.16 10.60
C MET A 83 -9.27 4.44 11.35
N ARG A 84 -9.23 5.58 10.64
CA ARG A 84 -9.67 6.90 11.15
C ARG A 84 -10.95 7.30 10.43
N GLU A 85 -11.64 8.29 10.99
CA GLU A 85 -12.72 8.96 10.27
C GLU A 85 -12.17 9.52 8.94
N PRO A 86 -12.82 9.21 7.80
CA PRO A 86 -12.24 9.43 6.47
C PRO A 86 -11.98 10.91 6.15
N VAL A 87 -12.86 11.82 6.56
CA VAL A 87 -12.71 13.25 6.26
C VAL A 87 -11.51 13.84 7.02
N SER A 88 -11.42 13.56 8.32
CA SER A 88 -10.29 13.93 9.17
C SER A 88 -8.97 13.35 8.66
N ARG A 89 -8.98 12.09 8.20
CA ARG A 89 -7.79 11.44 7.63
C ARG A 89 -7.34 12.11 6.34
N ALA A 90 -8.27 12.43 5.43
CA ALA A 90 -7.99 13.08 4.17
C ALA A 90 -7.44 14.50 4.38
N PHE A 91 -8.05 15.28 5.27
CA PHE A 91 -7.57 16.62 5.59
C PHE A 91 -6.19 16.60 6.26
N SER A 92 -5.95 15.65 7.17
CA SER A 92 -4.64 15.42 7.77
C SER A 92 -3.56 15.08 6.74
N ASP A 93 -3.90 14.30 5.71
CA ASP A 93 -2.99 13.95 4.60
C ASP A 93 -2.64 15.19 3.76
N TYR A 94 -3.67 15.95 3.38
CA TYR A 94 -3.55 17.20 2.66
C TYR A 94 -2.61 18.16 3.38
N LEU A 95 -2.85 18.39 4.68
CA LEU A 95 -1.98 19.23 5.49
C LEU A 95 -0.54 18.70 5.48
N TYR A 96 -0.32 17.43 5.78
CA TYR A 96 1.02 16.85 5.84
C TYR A 96 1.83 17.12 4.57
N PHE A 97 1.26 16.84 3.39
CA PHE A 97 1.97 17.03 2.12
C PHE A 97 2.04 18.50 1.68
N GLN A 98 0.99 19.30 1.89
CA GLN A 98 1.06 20.73 1.53
C GLN A 98 2.00 21.53 2.42
N TRP A 99 2.11 21.18 3.71
CA TRP A 99 3.11 21.78 4.60
C TRP A 99 4.54 21.52 4.10
N VAL A 100 4.78 20.39 3.44
CA VAL A 100 6.07 20.07 2.81
C VAL A 100 6.27 20.87 1.50
N ILE A 101 5.22 21.05 0.71
CA ILE A 101 5.31 21.63 -0.65
C ILE A 101 5.25 23.16 -0.65
N SER A 102 4.22 23.75 -0.06
CA SER A 102 3.94 25.20 -0.17
C SER A 102 4.06 25.96 1.15
N LYS A 103 4.04 25.24 2.30
CA LYS A 103 3.95 25.82 3.66
C LYS A 103 2.73 26.71 3.92
N GLU A 104 1.81 26.79 2.96
CA GLU A 104 0.58 27.60 3.04
C GLU A 104 -0.60 26.75 2.53
N PRO A 105 -1.10 25.80 3.34
CA PRO A 105 -2.28 25.03 2.98
C PRO A 105 -3.53 25.92 2.96
N SER A 106 -4.38 25.73 1.94
CA SER A 106 -5.64 26.44 1.75
C SER A 106 -6.85 25.50 1.86
N LEU A 107 -7.87 25.93 2.61
CA LEU A 107 -9.13 25.20 2.70
C LEU A 107 -9.86 25.12 1.35
N GLU A 108 -9.76 26.16 0.53
CA GLU A 108 -10.35 26.18 -0.81
C GLU A 108 -9.69 25.15 -1.72
N GLN A 109 -8.36 25.06 -1.68
CA GLN A 109 -7.61 24.06 -2.45
C GLN A 109 -8.00 22.65 -2.03
N PHE A 110 -8.05 22.37 -0.72
CA PHE A 110 -8.49 21.07 -0.21
C PHE A 110 -9.90 20.70 -0.68
N HIS A 111 -10.83 21.65 -0.60
CA HIS A 111 -12.20 21.46 -1.07
C HIS A 111 -12.25 21.12 -2.57
N ASN A 112 -11.59 21.95 -3.40
CA ASN A 112 -11.58 21.77 -4.85
C ASN A 112 -10.97 20.44 -5.26
N TRP A 113 -9.87 20.02 -4.61
CA TRP A 113 -9.24 18.72 -4.85
C TRP A 113 -10.14 17.55 -4.45
N THR A 114 -10.81 17.67 -3.30
CA THR A 114 -11.73 16.64 -2.82
C THR A 114 -12.92 16.47 -3.76
N VAL A 115 -13.56 17.56 -4.17
CA VAL A 115 -14.69 17.54 -5.12
C VAL A 115 -14.26 16.97 -6.48
N ASN A 116 -13.09 17.38 -6.97
CA ASN A 116 -12.54 16.88 -8.23
C ASN A 116 -12.25 15.37 -8.16
N PHE A 117 -11.61 14.91 -7.08
CA PHE A 117 -11.34 13.48 -6.85
C PHE A 117 -12.63 12.66 -6.83
N ILE A 118 -13.64 13.07 -6.05
CA ILE A 118 -14.92 12.36 -5.96
C ILE A 118 -15.59 12.30 -7.32
N THR A 119 -15.63 13.42 -8.05
CA THR A 119 -16.26 13.49 -9.37
C THR A 119 -15.60 12.54 -10.38
N LYS A 120 -14.26 12.51 -10.40
CA LYS A 120 -13.48 11.60 -11.26
C LYS A 120 -13.65 10.14 -10.88
N PHE A 121 -13.64 9.84 -9.58
CA PHE A 121 -13.85 8.49 -9.08
C PHE A 121 -15.24 7.97 -9.45
N GLU A 122 -16.30 8.75 -9.23
CA GLU A 122 -17.66 8.40 -9.61
C GLU A 122 -17.82 8.24 -11.12
N SER A 123 -17.16 9.08 -11.92
CA SER A 123 -17.11 8.94 -13.38
C SER A 123 -16.45 7.63 -13.81
N CYS A 124 -15.32 7.27 -13.21
CA CYS A 124 -14.63 6.00 -13.47
C CYS A 124 -15.55 4.81 -13.18
N ARG A 125 -16.28 4.86 -12.05
CA ARG A 125 -17.17 3.79 -11.58
C ARG A 125 -18.35 3.51 -12.50
N ARG A 126 -18.69 4.42 -13.43
CA ARG A 126 -19.75 4.20 -14.43
C ARG A 126 -19.38 3.14 -15.47
N HIS A 127 -18.08 2.97 -15.73
CA HIS A 127 -17.59 2.09 -16.81
C HIS A 127 -16.66 0.99 -16.31
N ASN A 128 -16.19 1.08 -15.07
CA ASN A 128 -15.19 0.17 -14.52
C ASN A 128 -15.56 -0.37 -13.14
N SER A 129 -14.87 -1.44 -12.75
CA SER A 129 -15.02 -2.04 -11.43
C SER A 129 -14.55 -1.10 -10.31
N LEU A 130 -14.98 -1.37 -9.08
CA LEU A 130 -14.52 -0.61 -7.91
C LEU A 130 -13.01 -0.75 -7.74
N ARG A 131 -12.50 -1.97 -7.96
CA ARG A 131 -11.08 -2.30 -7.84
C ARG A 131 -10.26 -1.52 -8.86
N TYR A 132 -10.67 -1.51 -10.13
CA TYR A 132 -10.05 -0.69 -11.16
C TYR A 132 -9.94 0.77 -10.73
N CYS A 133 -11.05 1.42 -10.36
CA CYS A 133 -11.05 2.84 -10.00
C CYS A 133 -10.30 3.17 -8.70
N THR A 134 -10.06 2.17 -7.84
CA THR A 134 -9.27 2.34 -6.61
C THR A 134 -7.77 2.31 -6.89
N TYR A 135 -7.33 1.53 -7.87
CA TYR A 135 -5.90 1.30 -8.16
C TYR A 135 -5.41 2.02 -9.42
N VAL A 136 -6.30 2.44 -10.30
CA VAL A 136 -5.99 3.43 -11.32
C VAL A 136 -5.88 4.75 -10.61
N ASP A 137 -4.64 5.21 -10.45
CA ASP A 137 -4.39 6.42 -9.69
C ASP A 137 -4.92 7.64 -10.46
N VAL A 138 -6.19 7.98 -10.21
CA VAL A 138 -6.84 9.20 -10.70
C VAL A 138 -6.10 10.46 -10.24
N ARG A 139 -5.23 10.35 -9.22
CA ARG A 139 -4.42 11.46 -8.73
C ARG A 139 -3.20 11.72 -9.60
N PHE A 140 -2.52 10.67 -10.05
CA PHE A 140 -1.31 10.78 -10.90
C PHE A 140 -1.61 10.78 -12.39
N ARG A 141 -2.57 9.98 -12.87
CA ARG A 141 -2.87 9.87 -14.31
C ARG A 141 -3.64 11.05 -14.88
N GLU A 142 -4.34 11.79 -14.02
CA GLU A 142 -5.15 12.94 -14.44
C GLU A 142 -4.78 14.24 -13.70
N GLY A 143 -3.58 14.31 -13.10
CA GLY A 143 -3.00 15.54 -12.55
C GLY A 143 -3.84 16.21 -11.46
N VAL A 144 -4.16 15.50 -10.38
CA VAL A 144 -4.90 16.06 -9.22
C VAL A 144 -3.95 16.50 -8.09
N PHE A 145 -2.63 16.45 -8.32
CA PHE A 145 -1.59 17.05 -7.47
C PHE A 145 -0.56 17.78 -8.33
#